data_AF-A0A2H0LJR5-F1
#
_entry.id   AF-A0A2H0LJR5-F1
#
_cell.length_a   1.000
_cell.length_b   1.000
_cell.length_c   1.000
_cell.angle_alpha   90.00
_cell.angle_beta   90.00
_cell.angle_gamma   90.00
#
_symmetry.space_group_name_H-M   'P 1'
#
loop_
_entity.id
_entity.type
_entity.pdbx_description
1 polymer ?
#
loop_
_entity_poly.entity_id
_entity_poly.type
_entity_poly.pdbx_seq_one_letter_code
_entity_poly.pdbx_strand_id
1 'polypeptide(L)' 'MAKKLICKACGHVGKPARKTRGNLLIEIILWICFIVPGLIYTIWRCSTRYNACKACNATELVPVDSPIGQQLVKQYHPG' A
#
# COMPACT_ATOMS: atom_id res chain seq x y z
N MET A 1 14.62 10.63 -2.43
CA MET A 1 13.70 11.45 -1.61
C MET A 1 12.49 10.60 -1.21
N ALA A 2 12.33 10.21 0.05
CA ALA A 2 11.12 9.52 0.49
C ALA A 2 10.03 10.56 0.75
N LYS A 3 9.04 10.69 -0.16
CA LYS A 3 7.90 11.61 0.03
C LYS A 3 7.14 11.21 1.31
N LYS A 4 6.94 12.16 2.22
CA LYS A 4 6.01 12.01 3.34
C LYS A 4 4.59 11.96 2.77
N LEU A 5 3.85 10.92 3.13
CA LEU A 5 2.45 10.74 2.72
C LEU A 5 1.57 10.91 3.95
N ILE A 6 0.48 11.66 3.79
CA ILE A 6 -0.57 11.78 4.79
C ILE A 6 -1.76 10.89 4.38
N CYS A 7 -2.30 10.16 5.34
CA CYS A 7 -3.51 9.39 5.13
C CYS A 7 -4.74 10.29 5.22
N LYS A 8 -5.62 10.22 4.21
CA LYS A 8 -6.86 11.01 4.18
C LYS A 8 -7.91 10.57 5.21
N ALA A 9 -7.85 9.31 5.66
CA ALA A 9 -8.83 8.73 6.58
C ALA A 9 -8.49 8.94 8.07
N CYS A 10 -7.20 8.95 8.43
CA CYS A 10 -6.77 9.05 9.84
C CYS A 10 -5.77 10.17 10.13
N GLY A 11 -5.30 10.89 9.11
CA GLY A 11 -4.31 11.96 9.29
C GLY A 11 -2.88 11.51 9.53
N HIS A 12 -2.61 10.20 9.58
CA HIS A 12 -1.27 9.70 9.85
C HIS A 12 -0.28 10.12 8.75
N VAL A 13 0.77 10.85 9.14
CA VAL A 13 1.86 11.30 8.26
C VAL A 13 3.06 10.36 8.39
N GLY A 14 3.39 9.64 7.32
CA GLY A 14 4.48 8.68 7.37
C GLY A 14 4.76 7.96 6.06
N LYS A 15 5.61 6.93 6.15
CA LYS A 15 5.87 6.02 5.03
C LYS A 15 4.68 5.04 4.92
N PRO A 16 4.09 4.83 3.73
CA PRO A 16 3.02 3.86 3.56
C PRO A 16 3.54 2.46 3.90
N ALA A 17 2.71 1.66 4.54
CA ALA A 17 2.96 0.23 4.63
C ALA A 17 2.69 -0.39 3.27
N ARG A 18 3.70 -1.06 2.70
CA ARG A 18 3.46 -2.04 1.65
C ARG A 18 2.78 -3.25 2.27
N LYS A 19 1.47 -3.37 2.07
CA LYS A 19 0.73 -4.59 2.37
C LYS A 19 0.63 -5.41 1.10
N THR A 20 1.22 -6.59 1.12
CA THR A 20 0.99 -7.61 0.10
C THR A 20 -0.11 -8.54 0.58
N ARG A 21 -1.23 -8.60 -0.16
CA ARG A 21 -2.15 -9.74 -0.07
C ARG A 21 -1.54 -10.86 -0.89
N GLY A 22 -1.01 -11.89 -0.24
CA GLY A 22 -0.51 -13.06 -0.95
C GLY A 22 0.20 -14.03 -0.03
N ASN A 23 -0.22 -15.30 -0.05
CA ASN A 23 0.49 -16.37 0.61
C ASN A 23 1.64 -16.83 -0.30
N LEU A 24 2.88 -16.75 0.20
CA LEU A 24 4.06 -17.31 -0.48
C LEU A 24 3.91 -18.82 -0.75
N LEU A 25 3.17 -19.51 0.13
CA LEU A 25 2.91 -20.95 0.04
C LEU A 25 2.18 -21.38 -1.24
N ILE A 26 1.20 -20.60 -1.71
CA ILE A 26 0.39 -20.97 -2.88
C ILE A 26 1.23 -20.88 -4.16
N GLU A 27 2.15 -19.91 -4.27
CA GLU A 27 3.09 -19.85 -5.38
C GLU A 27 3.98 -21.09 -5.45
N ILE A 28 4.53 -21.51 -4.30
CA ILE A 28 5.44 -22.66 -4.25
C ILE A 28 4.72 -23.95 -4.67
N ILE A 29 3.48 -24.16 -4.22
CA ILE A 29 2.68 -25.34 -4.59
C ILE A 29 2.33 -25.32 -6.09
N LEU A 30 1.93 -24.17 -6.64
CA LEU A 30 1.62 -24.06 -8.07
C LEU A 30 2.84 -24.33 -8.95
N TRP A 31 4.02 -23.81 -8.57
CA TRP A 31 5.27 -24.04 -9.30
C TRP A 31 5.69 -25.53 -9.32
N ILE A 32 5.39 -26.28 -8.26
CA ILE A 32 5.71 -27.72 -8.20
C ILE A 32 4.73 -28.56 -9.01
N CYS A 33 3.46 -28.16 -9.12
CA CYS A 33 2.44 -28.93 -9.84
C CYS A 33 2.34 -28.60 -11.34
N PHE A 34 2.43 -27.32 -11.75
CA PHE A 34 2.33 -26.89 -13.15
C PHE A 34 2.91 -25.46 -13.32
N ILE A 35 3.87 -25.28 -14.24
CA ILE A 35 4.59 -24.00 -14.42
C ILE A 35 3.67 -22.84 -14.86
N VAL A 36 2.67 -23.13 -15.70
CA VAL A 36 1.74 -22.14 -16.29
C VAL A 36 0.87 -21.40 -15.25
N PRO A 37 0.13 -22.07 -14.34
CA PRO A 37 -0.63 -21.39 -13.30
C PRO A 37 0.28 -20.63 -12.32
N GLY A 38 1.50 -21.11 -12.07
CA GLY A 38 2.50 -20.41 -11.26
C GLY A 38 2.79 -19.00 -11.78
N LEU A 39 3.05 -18.87 -13.09
CA LEU A 39 3.32 -17.58 -13.74
C LEU A 39 2.15 -16.59 -13.64
N ILE A 40 0.92 -17.06 -13.88
CA ILE A 40 -0.29 -16.22 -13.81
C ILE A 40 -0.47 -15.68 -12.38
N TYR A 41 -0.22 -16.52 -11.37
CA TYR A 41 -0.35 -16.14 -9.97
C TYR A 41 0.71 -15.11 -9.55
N THR A 42 1.96 -15.25 -10.03
CA THR A 42 3.04 -14.28 -9.75
C THR A 42 2.72 -12.90 -10.36
N ILE A 43 2.16 -12.85 -11.57
CA ILE A 43 1.74 -11.59 -12.22
C ILE A 43 0.58 -10.95 -11.44
N TRP A 44 -0.43 -11.73 -11.08
CA TRP A 44 -1.56 -11.24 -10.28
C TRP A 44 -1.11 -10.73 -8.89
N ARG A 45 -0.17 -11.43 -8.25
CA ARG A 45 0.40 -11.03 -6.95
C ARG A 45 1.20 -9.73 -7.04
N CYS A 46 1.95 -9.54 -8.12
CA CYS A 46 2.68 -8.30 -8.33
C CYS A 46 1.70 -7.12 -8.54
N SER A 47 0.60 -7.37 -9.25
CA SER A 47 -0.47 -6.39 -9.48
C SER A 47 -1.26 -6.02 -8.21
N THR A 48 -1.41 -6.95 -7.25
CA THR A 48 -2.14 -6.70 -5.98
C THR A 48 -1.31 -6.01 -4.90
N ARG A 49 -0.08 -5.59 -5.19
CA ARG A 49 0.70 -4.76 -4.26
C ARG A 49 0.08 -3.38 -4.16
N TYR A 50 -0.55 -3.08 -3.03
CA TYR A 50 -1.03 -1.72 -2.74
C TYR A 50 -0.30 -1.09 -1.55
N ASN A 51 -0.16 0.23 -1.64
CA ASN A 51 0.31 1.04 -0.53
C ASN A 51 -0.88 1.34 0.37
N ALA A 52 -0.77 0.99 1.65
CA ALA A 52 -1.79 1.23 2.66
C ALA A 52 -1.22 2.04 3.81
N CYS A 53 -2.07 2.80 4.50
CA CYS A 53 -1.68 3.49 5.72
C CYS A 53 -1.29 2.47 6.81
N LYS A 54 -0.19 2.72 7.52
CA LYS A 54 0.23 1.88 8.66
C LYS A 54 -0.74 1.92 9.84
N ALA A 55 -1.40 3.05 10.05
CA ALA A 55 -2.29 3.26 11.20
C ALA A 55 -3.68 2.63 10.96
N CYS A 56 -4.31 2.95 9.82
CA CYS A 56 -5.70 2.55 9.55
C CYS A 56 -5.89 1.59 8.36
N ASN A 57 -4.82 1.18 7.68
CA ASN A 57 -4.87 0.36 6.46
C ASN A 57 -5.62 0.98 5.26
N ALA A 58 -5.98 2.26 5.31
CA ALA A 58 -6.61 2.94 4.18
C ALA A 58 -5.64 3.08 2.99
N THR A 59 -6.15 2.90 1.78
CA THR A 59 -5.41 3.03 0.51
C THR A 59 -5.32 4.49 0.06
N GLU A 60 -6.11 5.38 0.65
CA GLU A 60 -6.14 6.82 0.36
C GLU A 60 -4.97 7.55 1.03
N LEU A 61 -3.81 7.49 0.39
CA LEU A 61 -2.60 8.21 0.78
C LEU A 61 -2.35 9.37 -0.18
N VAL A 62 -2.16 10.57 0.37
CA VAL A 62 -1.89 11.79 -0.38
C VAL A 62 -0.50 12.30 -0.01
N PRO A 63 0.35 12.72 -0.96
CA PRO A 63 1.64 13.31 -0.63
C PRO A 63 1.44 14.62 0.13
N VAL A 64 2.20 14.83 1.20
CA VAL A 64 2.11 16.06 2.03
C VAL A 64 2.43 17.33 1.25
N ASP A 65 3.19 17.19 0.17
CA ASP A 65 3.58 18.26 -0.76
C ASP A 65 2.41 18.79 -1.62
N SER A 66 1.36 17.99 -1.78
CA SER A 66 0.18 18.41 -2.57
C SER A 66 -0.67 19.41 -1.78
N PRO A 67 -1.37 20.36 -2.43
CA PRO A 67 -2.29 21.28 -1.76
C PRO A 67 -3.30 20.57 -0.85
N ILE A 68 -3.82 19.42 -1.30
CA ILE A 68 -4.75 18.58 -0.52
C ILE A 68 -4.05 17.99 0.71
N GLY A 69 -2.79 17.58 0.58
CA GLY A 69 -1.99 17.06 1.69
C GLY A 69 -1.77 18.11 2.77
N GLN A 70 -1.48 19.35 2.38
CA GLN A 70 -1.34 20.47 3.31
C GLN A 70 -2.65 20.80 4.04
N GLN A 71 -3.79 20.75 3.33
CA GLN A 71 -5.12 20.91 3.95
C GLN A 71 -5.41 19.82 4.99
N LEU A 72 -5.11 18.56 4.66
CA LEU A 72 -5.28 17.44 5.59
C LEU A 72 -4.39 17.59 6.82
N VAL A 73 -3.13 18.04 6.66
CA VAL A 73 -2.25 18.29 7.81
C VAL A 73 -2.85 19.33 8.74
N LYS A 74 -3.36 20.45 8.20
CA LYS A 74 -4.02 21.49 9.00
C LYS A 74 -5.28 20.98 9.70
N GLN A 75 -6.04 20.10 9.04
CA GLN A 75 -7.28 19.54 9.59
C GLN A 75 -7.01 18.55 10.73
N TYR A 76 -6.00 17.70 10.61
CA TYR A 76 -5.67 16.68 11.61
C TYR A 76 -4.72 17.18 12.70
N HIS A 77 -3.96 18.23 12.43
CA HIS A 77 -3.04 18.88 13.39
C HIS A 77 -3.34 20.40 13.48
N PRO A 78 -4.48 20.80 14.06
CA PRO A 78 -4.75 22.20 14.37
C PRO A 78 -3.93 22.59 15.62
N GLY A 79 -2.66 22.93 15.40
CA GLY A 79 -1.80 23.55 16.42
C GLY A 79 -1.85 25.06 16.31
#